data_AF-A0AAW0WV41-F1
#
_entry.id   AF-A0AAW0WV41-F1
#
_cell.length_a   1.000
_cell.length_b   1.000
_cell.length_c   1.000
_cell.angle_alpha   90.00
_cell.angle_beta   90.00
_cell.angle_gamma   90.00
#
_symmetry.space_group_name_H-M   'P 1'
#
loop_
_entity.id
_entity.type
_entity.pdbx_description
1 polymer ?
#
loop_
_entity_poly.entity_id
_entity_poly.type
_entity_poly.pdbx_seq_one_letter_code
_entity_poly.pdbx_strand_id
1 'polypeptide(L)'
;MGMIKQRAEEMGEVLEVHTPRVLEEGQKEEELSPEKRKDNLQSAMIWLRKELLEMREQDQHLARQLMQLRIELQRVRLLRSCNHHQALVDEVTSEAEEVKTYETSDLCDLPADLRDTFSPVLRDIGVTRMNITSRRFSLR
;
A
#
# COMPACT_ATOMS: atom_id res chain seq x y z
N MET A 1 -12.92 17.99 2.93
CA MET A 1 -13.73 17.04 2.13
C MET A 1 -14.15 17.60 0.76
N GLY A 2 -14.13 18.93 0.52
CA GLY A 2 -14.55 19.53 -0.76
C GLY A 2 -13.64 19.24 -1.96
N MET A 3 -12.32 19.19 -1.77
CA MET A 3 -11.37 18.98 -2.89
C MET A 3 -11.44 17.59 -3.52
N ILE A 4 -11.84 16.56 -2.76
CA ILE A 4 -12.00 15.20 -3.28
C ILE A 4 -13.33 15.06 -4.05
N LYS A 5 -14.38 15.77 -3.62
CA LYS A 5 -15.66 15.82 -4.34
C LYS A 5 -15.54 16.51 -5.69
N GLN A 6 -14.89 17.68 -5.74
CA GLN A 6 -14.63 18.40 -7.00
C GLN A 6 -13.87 17.55 -8.02
N ARG A 7 -12.84 16.82 -7.58
CA ARG A 7 -12.05 15.96 -8.46
C ARG A 7 -12.78 14.69 -8.89
N ALA A 8 -13.70 14.18 -8.06
CA ALA A 8 -14.58 13.08 -8.42
C ALA A 8 -15.68 13.50 -9.42
N GLU A 9 -16.14 14.75 -9.35
CA GLU A 9 -17.05 15.35 -10.33
C GLU A 9 -16.37 15.56 -11.68
N GLU A 10 -15.10 16.02 -11.72
CA GLU A 10 -14.30 16.10 -12.96
C GLU A 10 -13.98 14.72 -13.57
N MET A 11 -13.75 13.70 -12.75
CA MET A 11 -13.55 12.31 -13.21
C MET A 11 -14.87 11.63 -13.61
N GLY A 12 -16.01 12.23 -13.25
CA GLY A 12 -17.36 11.75 -13.49
C GLY A 12 -17.95 12.21 -14.82
N GLU A 13 -17.23 13.00 -15.62
CA GLU A 13 -17.54 13.30 -17.02
C GLU A 13 -17.25 12.05 -17.88
N VAL A 14 -18.00 10.99 -17.59
CA VAL A 14 -17.88 9.68 -18.21
C VAL A 14 -18.71 9.67 -19.48
N LEU A 15 -17.99 9.56 -20.61
CA LEU A 15 -18.46 9.07 -21.90
C LEU A 15 -19.65 9.84 -22.51
N GLU A 16 -19.41 11.08 -22.94
CA GLU A 16 -20.15 11.57 -24.11
C GLU A 16 -19.68 10.77 -25.33
N VAL A 17 -20.26 9.57 -25.53
CA VAL A 17 -20.15 8.86 -26.80
C VAL A 17 -20.89 9.72 -27.82
N HIS A 18 -20.13 10.56 -28.52
CA HIS A 18 -20.69 11.41 -29.56
C HIS A 18 -21.36 10.52 -30.60
N THR A 19 -22.66 10.73 -30.86
CA THR A 19 -23.35 9.95 -31.88
C THR A 19 -22.74 10.28 -33.24
N PRO A 20 -22.37 9.29 -34.08
CA PRO A 20 -21.85 9.57 -35.40
C PRO A 20 -22.82 10.46 -36.16
N ARG A 21 -22.32 11.56 -36.73
CA ARG A 21 -23.08 12.47 -37.60
C ARG A 21 -23.28 11.86 -38.99
N VAL A 22 -23.69 10.59 -39.03
CA VAL A 22 -23.83 9.82 -40.27
C VAL A 22 -25.32 9.55 -40.45
N LEU A 23 -25.86 10.22 -41.46
CA LEU A 23 -27.28 10.43 -41.76
C LEU A 23 -27.92 11.44 -40.79
N GLU A 24 -28.26 12.61 -41.32
CA GLU A 24 -29.33 13.39 -40.70
C GLU A 24 -30.55 12.48 -40.62
N GLU A 25 -31.10 12.32 -39.40
CA GLU A 25 -32.21 11.43 -39.10
C GLU A 25 -33.35 11.66 -40.10
N GLY A 26 -33.49 10.77 -41.10
CA GLY A 26 -34.59 10.80 -42.06
C GLY A 26 -34.30 10.50 -43.54
N GLN A 27 -33.04 10.47 -44.01
CA GLN A 27 -32.76 10.16 -45.43
C GLN A 27 -32.51 8.65 -45.65
N LYS A 28 -33.40 8.00 -46.42
CA LYS A 28 -33.23 6.60 -46.84
C LYS A 28 -32.08 6.48 -47.85
N GLU A 29 -31.18 5.52 -47.64
CA GLU A 29 -30.00 5.28 -48.51
C GLU A 29 -30.36 4.99 -49.98
N GLU A 30 -31.60 4.58 -50.27
CA GLU A 30 -32.10 4.23 -51.61
C GLU A 30 -32.22 5.43 -52.57
N GLU A 31 -32.34 6.67 -52.08
CA GLU A 31 -32.43 7.87 -52.94
C GLU A 31 -31.06 8.53 -53.20
N LEU A 32 -29.98 7.93 -52.69
CA LEU A 32 -28.69 8.59 -52.56
C LEU A 32 -27.77 8.28 -53.76
N SER A 33 -27.39 9.32 -54.51
CA SER A 33 -26.35 9.28 -55.56
C SER A 33 -25.09 8.53 -55.08
N PRO A 34 -24.48 7.64 -55.89
CA PRO A 34 -23.33 6.84 -55.48
C PRO A 34 -22.16 7.67 -54.91
N GLU A 35 -21.97 8.91 -55.38
CA GLU A 35 -20.95 9.82 -54.87
C GLU A 35 -21.21 10.22 -53.41
N LYS A 36 -22.45 10.59 -53.07
CA LYS A 36 -22.77 11.05 -51.72
C LYS A 36 -22.86 9.89 -50.72
N ARG A 37 -23.09 8.65 -51.18
CA ARG A 37 -22.92 7.42 -50.38
C ARG A 37 -21.46 7.23 -49.98
N LYS A 38 -20.54 7.45 -50.93
CA LYS A 38 -19.11 7.38 -50.71
C LYS A 38 -18.65 8.47 -49.72
N ASP A 39 -19.14 9.70 -49.86
CA ASP A 39 -18.80 10.80 -48.96
C ASP A 39 -19.29 10.55 -47.53
N ASN A 40 -20.51 10.01 -47.37
CA ASN A 40 -21.04 9.61 -46.07
C ASN A 40 -20.18 8.51 -45.42
N LEU A 41 -19.79 7.50 -46.18
CA LEU A 41 -18.94 6.42 -45.69
C LEU A 41 -17.54 6.93 -45.31
N GLN A 42 -16.97 7.84 -46.10
CA GLN A 42 -15.70 8.47 -45.77
C GLN A 42 -15.81 9.31 -44.48
N SER A 43 -16.88 10.07 -44.33
CA SER A 43 -17.15 10.87 -43.14
C SER A 43 -17.32 9.99 -41.89
N ALA A 44 -18.08 8.90 -42.00
CA ALA A 44 -18.23 7.90 -40.95
C ALA A 44 -16.90 7.29 -40.54
N MET A 45 -16.05 6.95 -41.51
CA MET A 45 -14.75 6.34 -41.27
C MET A 45 -13.76 7.34 -40.63
N ILE A 46 -13.81 8.61 -41.01
CA ILE A 46 -13.01 9.67 -40.36
C ILE A 46 -13.45 9.83 -38.91
N TRP A 47 -14.76 9.88 -38.68
CA TRP A 47 -15.32 9.98 -37.33
C TRP A 47 -14.89 8.80 -36.45
N LEU A 48 -15.07 7.56 -36.92
CA LEU A 48 -14.67 6.35 -36.19
C LEU A 48 -13.17 6.36 -35.83
N ARG A 49 -12.31 6.80 -36.75
CA ARG A 49 -10.87 6.89 -36.47
C ARG A 49 -10.54 7.92 -35.40
N LYS A 50 -11.21 9.08 -35.43
CA LYS A 50 -11.04 10.11 -34.41
C LYS A 50 -11.50 9.59 -33.06
N GLU A 51 -12.69 9.00 -33.01
CA GLU A 51 -13.29 8.46 -31.78
C GLU A 51 -12.39 7.39 -31.15
N LEU A 52 -11.90 6.44 -31.94
CA LEU A 52 -11.00 5.39 -31.44
C LEU A 52 -9.67 5.93 -30.92
N LEU A 53 -9.15 7.02 -31.50
CA LEU A 53 -7.94 7.67 -31.00
C LEU A 53 -8.19 8.36 -29.66
N GLU A 54 -9.33 9.01 -29.51
CA GLU A 54 -9.75 9.71 -28.29
C GLU A 54 -10.01 8.71 -27.15
N MET A 55 -10.75 7.64 -27.42
CA MET A 55 -10.94 6.54 -26.46
C MET A 55 -9.60 5.94 -26.02
N ARG A 56 -8.65 5.74 -26.94
CA ARG A 56 -7.32 5.22 -26.61
C ARG A 56 -6.53 6.19 -25.71
N GLU A 57 -6.62 7.50 -25.96
CA GLU A 57 -5.95 8.50 -25.13
C GLU A 57 -6.52 8.51 -23.70
N GLN A 58 -7.84 8.41 -23.58
CA GLN A 58 -8.54 8.31 -22.30
C GLN A 58 -8.14 7.04 -21.54
N ASP A 59 -8.13 5.88 -22.18
CA ASP A 59 -7.68 4.61 -21.57
C ASP A 59 -6.23 4.71 -21.07
N GLN A 60 -5.35 5.33 -21.84
CA GLN A 60 -3.97 5.57 -21.43
C GLN A 60 -3.88 6.52 -20.24
N HIS A 61 -4.73 7.55 -20.19
CA HIS A 61 -4.80 8.45 -19.05
C HIS A 61 -5.25 7.71 -17.79
N LEU A 62 -6.33 6.94 -17.89
CA LEU A 62 -6.87 6.17 -16.77
C LEU A 62 -5.85 5.14 -16.27
N ALA A 63 -5.17 4.43 -17.17
CA ALA A 63 -4.13 3.47 -16.80
C ALA A 63 -3.00 4.13 -16.00
N ARG A 64 -2.57 5.34 -16.39
CA ARG A 64 -1.56 6.11 -15.64
C ARG A 64 -2.07 6.48 -14.25
N GLN A 65 -3.31 6.97 -14.14
CA GLN A 65 -3.91 7.32 -12.85
C GLN A 65 -4.03 6.11 -11.93
N LEU A 66 -4.50 4.97 -12.44
CA LEU A 66 -4.62 3.73 -11.68
C LEU A 66 -3.25 3.22 -11.20
N MET A 67 -2.22 3.32 -12.05
CA MET A 67 -0.86 2.95 -11.67
C MET A 67 -0.33 3.84 -10.54
N GLN A 68 -0.57 5.15 -10.61
CA GLN A 68 -0.21 6.09 -9.53
C GLN A 68 -0.94 5.77 -8.23
N LEU A 69 -2.26 5.56 -8.29
CA LEU A 69 -3.07 5.17 -7.12
C LEU A 69 -2.57 3.86 -6.50
N ARG A 70 -2.18 2.88 -7.32
CA ARG A 70 -1.62 1.62 -6.84
C ARG A 70 -0.33 1.84 -6.06
N ILE A 71 0.58 2.70 -6.55
CA ILE A 71 1.85 3.02 -5.87
C ILE A 71 1.57 3.70 -4.53
N GLU A 72 0.70 4.71 -4.51
CA GLU A 72 0.35 5.41 -3.26
C GLU A 72 -0.32 4.48 -2.24
N LEU A 73 -1.21 3.59 -2.70
CA LEU A 73 -1.82 2.59 -1.83
C LEU A 73 -0.78 1.63 -1.24
N GLN A 74 0.19 1.19 -2.04
CA GLN A 74 1.29 0.34 -1.55
C GLN A 74 2.14 1.07 -0.52
N ARG A 75 2.47 2.34 -0.77
CA ARG A 75 3.23 3.19 0.16
C ARG A 75 2.52 3.31 1.52
N VAL A 76 1.23 3.64 1.51
CA VAL A 76 0.44 3.80 2.74
C VAL A 76 0.31 2.47 3.49
N ARG A 77 0.10 1.36 2.79
CA ARG A 77 0.05 0.02 3.40
C ARG A 77 1.37 -0.35 4.06
N LEU A 78 2.50 -0.08 3.41
CA LEU A 78 3.82 -0.34 3.98
C LEU A 78 4.04 0.50 5.24
N LEU A 79 3.77 1.82 5.17
CA LEU A 79 3.89 2.71 6.32
C LEU A 79 3.06 2.24 7.51
N ARG A 80 1.80 1.83 7.26
CA ARG A 80 0.94 1.26 8.30
C ARG A 80 1.54 0.00 8.92
N SER A 81 2.08 -0.90 8.10
CA SER A 81 2.73 -2.12 8.59
C SER A 81 3.97 -1.82 9.43
N CYS A 82 4.80 -0.87 9.02
CA CYS A 82 5.97 -0.45 9.78
C CYS A 82 5.57 0.16 11.12
N ASN A 83 4.57 1.07 11.13
CA ASN A 83 4.08 1.67 12.37
C ASN A 83 3.48 0.63 13.32
N HIS A 84 2.74 -0.34 12.79
CA HIS A 84 2.22 -1.43 13.61
C HIS A 84 3.34 -2.30 14.20
N HIS A 85 4.35 -2.64 13.40
CA HIS A 85 5.50 -3.40 13.88
C HIS A 85 6.28 -2.63 14.95
N GLN A 86 6.50 -1.34 14.75
CA GLN A 86 7.15 -0.48 15.75
C GLN A 86 6.38 -0.49 17.07
N ALA A 87 5.05 -0.34 17.04
CA ALA A 87 4.23 -0.37 18.24
C ALA A 87 4.33 -1.71 19.00
N LEU A 88 4.39 -2.84 18.29
CA LEU A 88 4.60 -4.15 18.90
C LEU A 88 6.01 -4.30 19.52
N VAL A 89 7.04 -3.77 18.85
CA VAL A 89 8.40 -3.76 19.40
C VAL A 89 8.45 -2.89 20.65
N ASP A 90 7.85 -1.70 20.61
CA ASP A 90 7.79 -0.77 21.72
C ASP A 90 7.12 -1.40 22.94
N GLU A 91 6.00 -2.12 22.74
CA GLU A 91 5.30 -2.88 23.79
C GLU A 91 6.21 -3.92 24.45
N VAL A 92 6.86 -4.78 23.66
CA VAL A 92 7.79 -5.80 24.18
C VAL A 92 9.00 -5.16 24.89
N THR A 93 9.53 -4.05 24.36
CA THR A 93 10.64 -3.34 25.02
C THR A 93 10.21 -2.73 26.34
N SER A 94 9.01 -2.16 26.43
CA SER A 94 8.45 -1.60 27.67
C SER A 94 8.27 -2.69 28.71
N GLU A 95 7.68 -3.83 28.34
CA GLU A 95 7.53 -4.98 29.24
C GLU A 95 8.89 -5.48 29.77
N ALA A 96 9.89 -5.57 28.90
CA ALA A 96 11.24 -6.00 29.29
C ALA A 96 11.93 -4.98 30.22
N GLU A 97 11.71 -3.68 30.02
CA GLU A 97 12.21 -2.62 30.90
C GLU A 97 11.51 -2.67 32.25
N GLU A 98 10.19 -2.82 32.27
CA GLU A 98 9.40 -3.00 33.49
C GLU A 98 9.93 -4.19 34.31
N VAL A 99 10.10 -5.37 33.70
CA VAL A 99 10.68 -6.55 34.36
C VAL A 99 12.05 -6.24 34.97
N LYS A 100 12.96 -5.59 34.24
CA LYS A 100 14.28 -5.19 34.77
C LYS A 100 14.16 -4.23 35.95
N THR A 101 13.22 -3.29 35.92
CA THR A 101 13.01 -2.36 37.03
C THR A 101 12.48 -3.07 38.28
N TYR A 102 11.54 -4.00 38.13
CA TYR A 102 11.04 -4.81 39.25
C TYR A 102 12.13 -5.74 39.81
N GLU A 103 12.89 -6.41 38.95
CA GLU A 103 14.01 -7.27 39.38
C GLU A 103 15.08 -6.49 40.13
N THR A 104 15.42 -5.27 39.69
CA THR A 104 16.42 -4.43 40.38
C THR A 104 15.89 -3.81 41.67
N SER A 105 14.58 -3.59 41.76
CA SER A 105 13.88 -3.11 42.96
C SER A 105 13.81 -4.19 44.05
N ASP A 106 13.47 -5.43 43.72
CA ASP A 106 13.49 -6.55 44.68
C ASP A 106 14.90 -6.87 45.21
N LEU A 107 15.94 -6.46 44.47
CA LEU A 107 17.33 -6.57 44.92
C LEU A 107 17.73 -5.48 45.93
N CYS A 108 16.91 -4.44 46.18
CA CYS A 108 17.15 -3.40 47.19
C CYS A 108 17.12 -3.88 48.63
N ASP A 109 16.44 -5.00 48.88
CA ASP A 109 16.41 -5.62 50.22
C ASP A 109 17.44 -6.75 50.39
N LEU A 110 18.19 -7.11 49.33
CA LEU A 110 19.29 -8.07 49.43
C LEU A 110 20.61 -7.39 49.85
N PRO A 111 21.42 -8.02 50.72
CA PRO A 111 22.76 -7.53 51.04
C PRO A 111 23.58 -7.32 49.76
N ALA A 112 24.32 -6.21 49.69
CA ALA A 112 25.09 -5.79 48.50
C ALA A 112 25.96 -6.92 47.91
N ASP A 113 26.49 -7.77 48.78
CA ASP A 113 27.34 -8.93 48.50
C ASP A 113 26.66 -9.97 47.58
N LEU A 114 25.33 -10.12 47.67
CA LEU A 114 24.56 -11.05 46.84
C LEU A 114 24.07 -10.42 45.53
N ARG A 115 24.02 -9.08 45.44
CA ARG A 115 23.55 -8.36 44.25
C ARG A 115 24.48 -8.58 43.05
N ASP A 116 25.79 -8.55 43.27
CA ASP A 116 26.82 -8.70 42.22
C ASP A 116 27.17 -10.17 41.89
N THR A 117 26.62 -11.11 42.66
CA THR A 117 26.93 -12.54 42.53
C THR A 117 26.16 -13.22 41.40
N PHE A 118 24.99 -12.70 41.02
CA PHE A 118 24.12 -13.26 39.98
C PHE A 118 24.10 -12.39 38.73
N SER A 119 24.78 -12.83 37.66
CA SER A 119 24.53 -12.29 36.32
C SER A 119 23.09 -12.60 35.91
N PRO A 120 22.33 -11.64 35.36
CA PRO A 120 20.93 -11.85 34.95
C PRO A 120 20.79 -13.01 33.94
N VAL A 121 21.70 -13.09 32.96
CA VAL A 121 21.72 -14.16 31.94
C VAL A 121 21.92 -15.56 32.54
N LEU A 122 22.72 -15.66 33.60
CA LEU A 122 22.98 -16.96 34.25
C LEU A 122 21.75 -17.41 35.06
N ARG A 123 21.06 -16.46 35.71
CA ARG A 123 19.83 -16.70 36.48
C ARG A 123 18.70 -17.27 35.59
N ASP A 124 18.50 -16.70 34.41
CA ASP A 124 17.41 -17.10 33.49
C ASP A 124 17.57 -18.52 32.91
N ILE A 125 18.81 -19.04 32.90
CA ILE A 125 19.13 -20.41 32.47
C ILE A 125 19.22 -21.37 33.67
N GLY A 126 18.92 -20.89 34.89
CA GLY A 126 18.99 -21.66 36.13
C GLY A 126 20.41 -21.98 36.60
N VAL A 127 21.41 -21.27 36.09
CA VAL A 127 22.83 -21.49 36.41
C VAL A 127 23.32 -20.36 37.32
N THR A 128 23.83 -20.66 38.50
CA THR A 128 24.48 -19.65 39.35
C THR A 128 26.00 -19.70 39.13
N ARG A 129 26.75 -18.59 39.35
CA ARG A 129 28.23 -18.58 39.24
C ARG A 129 28.90 -19.68 40.05
N MET A 130 28.25 -20.13 41.14
CA MET A 130 28.67 -21.23 42.00
C MET A 130 28.76 -22.59 41.27
N ASN A 131 28.02 -22.78 40.17
CA ASN A 131 27.99 -24.02 39.39
C ASN A 131 29.04 -24.07 38.26
N ILE A 132 29.58 -22.92 37.86
CA ILE A 132 30.50 -22.81 36.71
C ILE A 132 31.97 -22.98 37.16
N THR A 133 32.30 -22.57 38.39
CA THR A 133 33.68 -22.63 38.93
C THR A 133 34.08 -24.01 39.44
N SER A 134 33.12 -24.92 39.66
CA SER A 134 33.34 -26.23 40.27
C SER A 134 33.33 -27.42 39.29
N ARG A 135 33.01 -27.19 38.01
CA ARG A 135 33.11 -28.22 36.96
C ARG A 135 34.17 -27.86 35.93
N ARG A 136 35.43 -28.09 36.31
CA ARG A 136 36.54 -28.23 35.36
C ARG A 136 36.15 -29.29 34.33
N PHE A 137 35.95 -28.90 33.09
CA PHE A 137 35.94 -29.83 31.97
C PHE A 137 37.25 -30.62 32.01
N SER A 138 37.21 -31.89 32.44
CA SER A 138 38.24 -32.83 32.03
C SER A 138 37.97 -33.15 30.57
N LEU A 139 38.85 -32.71 29.68
CA LEU A 139 38.87 -33.15 28.29
C LEU A 139 38.95 -34.69 28.26
N ARG A 140 37.97 -35.31 27.62
CA ARG A 140 38.08 -36.65 27.02
C ARG A 140 37.88 -36.50 25.53
#